data_AF-A0A812MN15-F1
#
_entry.id   AF-A0A812MN15-F1
#
_cell.length_a   1.000
_cell.length_b   1.000
_cell.length_c   1.000
_cell.angle_alpha   90.00
_cell.angle_beta   90.00
_cell.angle_gamma   90.00
#
_symmetry.space_group_name_H-M   'P 1'
#
loop_
_entity.id
_entity.type
_entity.pdbx_description
1 polymer ?
#
loop_
_entity_poly.entity_id
_entity_poly.type
_entity_poly.pdbx_seq_one_letter_code
_entity_poly.pdbx_strand_id
1 'polypeptide(L)'
;MIRVWMLSGEELAPVDVGKFPNVRTGESFKHHLRWLYDFPVCLQELFKDGSKLHDACQLKTPSNLQLVLRLASNASQKEVADELTGESSRGNVEVVRLLLRARADMELTDSKQRTALMSASEKGHMEVVRLLVEARANMDRTANNKTALMTASAKGHFHIAQLLAESC
;
A
#
# COMPACT_ATOMS: atom_id res chain seq x y z
N MET A 1 12.26 -11.66 21.27
CA MET A 1 12.48 -11.84 19.82
C MET A 1 11.24 -12.50 19.22
N ILE A 2 10.57 -11.81 18.30
CA ILE A 2 9.44 -12.32 17.53
C ILE A 2 9.99 -12.86 16.22
N ARG A 3 9.71 -14.12 15.94
CA ARG A 3 9.98 -14.73 14.63
C ARG A 3 8.76 -14.44 13.76
N VAL A 4 8.99 -13.91 12.56
CA VAL A 4 7.92 -13.55 11.62
C VAL A 4 8.05 -14.48 10.43
N TRP A 5 6.97 -15.16 10.07
CA TRP A 5 6.97 -16.13 8.97
C TRP A 5 6.05 -15.63 7.87
N MET A 6 6.47 -15.75 6.62
CA MET A 6 5.63 -15.57 5.43
C MET A 6 4.78 -16.82 5.20
N LEU A 7 3.66 -16.69 4.47
CA LEU A 7 2.88 -17.86 4.00
C LEU A 7 3.71 -18.86 3.17
N SER A 8 4.78 -18.40 2.54
CA SER A 8 5.75 -19.25 1.83
C SER A 8 6.53 -20.19 2.75
N GLY A 9 6.44 -20.00 4.08
CA GLY A 9 7.27 -20.69 5.07
C GLY A 9 8.64 -20.05 5.30
N GLU A 10 8.92 -18.92 4.64
CA GLU A 10 10.15 -18.17 4.85
C GLU A 10 10.10 -17.41 6.19
N GLU A 11 11.10 -17.63 7.05
CA GLU A 11 11.29 -16.87 8.28
C GLU A 11 11.95 -15.53 7.91
N LEU A 12 11.23 -14.42 8.10
CA LEU A 12 11.83 -13.09 8.10
C LEU A 12 12.74 -12.92 9.30
N ALA A 13 13.74 -12.04 9.16
CA ALA A 13 14.72 -11.80 10.21
C ALA A 13 14.03 -11.57 11.58
N PRO A 14 14.53 -12.20 12.66
CA PRO A 14 13.89 -12.10 13.96
C PRO A 14 13.81 -10.64 14.44
N VAL A 15 12.61 -10.16 14.74
CA VAL A 15 12.38 -8.79 15.18
C VAL A 15 12.44 -8.74 16.70
N ASP A 16 13.41 -8.00 17.24
CA ASP A 16 13.48 -7.75 18.67
C ASP A 16 12.61 -6.57 19.06
N VAL A 17 11.38 -6.86 19.52
CA VAL A 17 10.42 -5.84 20.01
C VAL A 17 11.00 -5.02 21.15
N GLY A 18 11.95 -5.55 21.93
CA GLY A 18 12.63 -4.82 23.00
C GLY A 18 13.47 -3.64 22.49
N LYS A 19 13.91 -3.67 21.22
CA LYS A 19 14.60 -2.55 20.56
C LYS A 19 13.64 -1.46 20.06
N PHE A 20 12.33 -1.70 20.10
CA PHE A 20 11.31 -0.82 19.57
C PHE A 20 10.22 -0.57 20.62
N PRO A 21 10.42 0.39 21.56
CA PRO A 21 9.51 0.61 22.70
C PRO A 21 8.08 1.00 22.32
N ASN A 22 7.85 1.37 21.05
CA ASN A 22 6.57 1.80 20.51
C ASN A 22 5.73 0.66 19.90
N VAL A 23 6.32 -0.52 19.67
CA VAL A 23 5.59 -1.68 19.11
C VAL A 23 4.93 -2.43 20.26
N ARG A 24 3.67 -2.12 20.53
CA ARG A 24 2.91 -2.70 21.66
C ARG A 24 1.64 -3.41 21.23
N THR A 25 1.18 -3.14 20.02
CA THR A 25 -0.09 -3.63 19.46
C THR A 25 0.12 -4.33 18.12
N GLY A 26 -0.86 -5.13 17.69
CA GLY A 26 -0.88 -5.68 16.32
C GLY A 26 -0.79 -4.58 15.25
N GLU A 27 -1.52 -3.48 15.43
CA GLU A 27 -1.50 -2.34 14.52
C GLU A 27 -0.12 -1.69 14.39
N SER A 28 0.51 -1.34 15.53
CA SER A 28 1.85 -0.75 15.53
C SER A 28 2.90 -1.71 14.96
N PHE A 29 2.69 -3.02 15.11
CA PHE A 29 3.54 -4.03 14.48
C PHE A 29 3.36 -4.08 12.96
N LYS A 30 2.12 -4.00 12.44
CA LYS A 30 1.90 -3.97 10.99
C LYS A 30 2.56 -2.76 10.32
N HIS A 31 2.44 -1.58 10.95
CA HIS A 31 3.13 -0.38 10.50
C HIS A 31 4.65 -0.51 10.56
N HIS A 32 5.17 -1.22 11.56
CA HIS A 32 6.60 -1.49 11.66
C HIS A 32 7.09 -2.42 10.55
N LEU A 33 6.33 -3.49 10.23
CA LEU A 33 6.63 -4.38 9.11
C LEU A 33 6.59 -3.65 7.77
N ARG A 34 5.68 -2.69 7.60
CA ARG A 34 5.69 -1.79 6.43
C ARG A 34 6.99 -1.01 6.31
N TRP A 35 7.52 -0.51 7.42
CA TRP A 35 8.77 0.25 7.42
C TRP A 35 10.00 -0.63 7.09
N LEU A 36 9.99 -1.90 7.53
CA LEU A 36 11.12 -2.81 7.33
C LEU A 36 11.14 -3.50 5.96
N TYR A 37 9.95 -3.88 5.47
CA TYR A 37 9.81 -4.83 4.35
C TYR A 37 8.90 -4.31 3.25
N ASP A 38 8.46 -3.04 3.33
CA ASP A 38 7.51 -2.43 2.40
C ASP A 38 6.21 -3.22 2.24
N PHE A 39 5.76 -3.97 3.26
CA PHE A 39 4.47 -4.66 3.14
C PHE A 39 3.29 -3.70 3.33
N PRO A 40 2.29 -3.70 2.42
CA PRO A 40 1.07 -2.91 2.61
C PRO A 40 0.32 -3.37 3.86
N VAL A 41 0.09 -2.45 4.79
CA VAL A 41 -0.52 -2.69 6.11
C VAL A 41 -1.90 -3.33 5.97
N CYS A 42 -2.70 -2.88 5.00
CA CYS A 42 -4.04 -3.40 4.77
C CYS A 42 -4.04 -4.87 4.36
N LEU A 43 -2.96 -5.40 3.77
CA LEU A 43 -2.86 -6.81 3.36
C LEU A 43 -2.25 -7.71 4.45
N GLN A 44 -1.75 -7.12 5.54
CA GLN A 44 -1.13 -7.86 6.62
C GLN A 44 -2.18 -8.44 7.57
N GLU A 45 -2.16 -9.76 7.73
CA GLU A 45 -2.89 -10.46 8.79
C GLU A 45 -1.90 -11.13 9.75
N LEU A 46 -2.03 -10.83 11.03
CA LEU A 46 -1.19 -11.41 12.07
C LEU A 46 -1.89 -12.62 12.68
N PHE A 47 -1.14 -13.69 12.87
CA PHE A 47 -1.60 -14.92 13.50
C PHE A 47 -0.66 -15.29 14.65
N LYS A 48 -1.23 -15.88 15.70
CA LYS A 48 -0.50 -16.47 16.81
C LYS A 48 -1.09 -17.84 17.11
N ASP A 49 -0.23 -18.86 17.08
CA ASP A 49 -0.62 -20.25 17.33
C ASP A 49 -1.84 -20.68 16.46
N GLY A 50 -1.86 -20.24 15.19
CA GLY A 50 -2.94 -20.50 14.24
C GLY A 50 -4.18 -19.61 14.38
N SER A 51 -4.27 -18.78 15.42
CA SER A 51 -5.41 -17.89 15.66
C SER A 51 -5.13 -16.48 15.11
N LYS A 52 -6.08 -15.90 14.35
CA LYS A 52 -5.98 -14.52 13.85
C LYS A 52 -5.98 -13.53 15.02
N LEU A 53 -5.02 -12.61 15.03
CA LEU A 53 -4.92 -11.53 15.99
C LEU A 53 -5.68 -10.29 15.50
N HIS A 54 -6.38 -9.63 16.43
CA HIS A 54 -6.95 -8.31 16.21
C HIS A 54 -5.89 -7.22 16.36
N ASP A 55 -6.06 -6.10 15.66
CA ASP A 55 -5.09 -5.00 15.63
C ASP A 55 -4.83 -4.36 17.01
N ALA A 56 -5.85 -4.37 17.88
CA ALA A 56 -5.76 -3.90 19.27
C ALA A 56 -5.09 -4.90 20.24
N CYS A 57 -4.71 -6.11 19.79
CA CYS A 57 -4.09 -7.11 20.67
C CYS A 57 -2.74 -6.61 21.21
N GLN A 58 -2.44 -6.90 22.48
CA GLN A 58 -1.17 -6.52 23.08
C GLN A 58 -0.09 -7.58 22.82
N LEU A 59 1.06 -7.15 22.30
CA LEU A 59 2.22 -8.01 22.00
C LEU A 59 3.22 -7.96 23.17
N LYS A 60 2.86 -8.56 24.31
CA LYS A 60 3.64 -8.46 25.57
C LYS A 60 4.76 -9.50 25.73
N THR A 61 4.80 -10.56 24.93
CA THR A 61 5.75 -11.68 25.11
C THR A 61 6.38 -12.09 23.78
N PRO A 62 7.62 -12.64 23.78
CA PRO A 62 8.22 -13.24 22.59
C PRO A 62 7.37 -14.43 22.15
N SER A 63 6.43 -14.16 21.26
CA SER A 63 5.47 -15.10 20.71
C SER A 63 5.90 -15.46 19.29
N ASN A 64 5.67 -16.70 18.88
CA ASN A 64 5.78 -17.07 17.48
C ASN A 64 4.61 -16.42 16.72
N LEU A 65 4.88 -15.33 16.01
CA LEU A 65 3.89 -14.67 15.18
C LEU A 65 4.05 -15.13 13.73
N GLN A 66 2.94 -15.41 13.08
CA GLN A 66 2.90 -15.68 11.65
C GLN A 66 2.29 -14.46 10.96
N LEU A 67 2.95 -13.97 9.91
CA LEU A 67 2.43 -12.91 9.06
C LEU A 67 1.92 -13.54 7.78
N VAL A 68 0.65 -13.30 7.50
CA VAL A 68 0.02 -13.74 6.27
C VAL A 68 -0.34 -12.51 5.46
N LEU A 69 0.25 -12.37 4.28
CA LEU A 69 -0.22 -11.39 3.30
C LEU A 69 -1.43 -11.98 2.58
N ARG A 70 -2.62 -11.41 2.83
CA ARG A 70 -3.84 -11.79 2.13
C ARG A 70 -4.17 -10.73 1.08
N LEU A 71 -4.28 -11.18 -0.18
CA LEU A 71 -4.80 -10.37 -1.29
C LEU A 71 -6.29 -10.02 -1.13
N ALA A 72 -6.98 -10.64 -0.16
CA ALA A 72 -8.36 -10.34 0.22
C ALA A 72 -8.44 -10.24 1.74
N SER A 73 -7.67 -9.30 2.31
CA SER A 73 -7.79 -8.96 3.73
C SER A 73 -9.21 -8.48 4.03
N ASN A 74 -9.58 -8.49 5.30
CA ASN A 74 -10.81 -7.86 5.78
C ASN A 74 -10.75 -6.32 5.76
N ALA A 75 -9.67 -5.73 5.21
CA ALA A 75 -9.58 -4.30 5.05
C ALA A 75 -10.70 -3.81 4.12
N SER A 76 -11.26 -2.66 4.45
CA SER A 76 -12.23 -1.99 3.58
C SER A 76 -11.54 -1.53 2.29
N GLN A 77 -12.27 -1.50 1.18
CA GLN A 77 -11.74 -0.95 -0.07
C GLN A 77 -11.25 0.50 0.10
N LYS A 78 -11.83 1.26 1.03
CA LYS A 78 -11.37 2.60 1.39
C LYS A 78 -9.95 2.59 1.97
N GLU A 79 -9.66 1.70 2.92
CA GLU A 79 -8.32 1.57 3.51
C GLU A 79 -7.29 1.12 2.47
N VAL A 80 -7.66 0.15 1.64
CA VAL A 80 -6.81 -0.34 0.55
C VAL A 80 -6.51 0.79 -0.45
N ALA A 81 -7.52 1.58 -0.82
CA ALA A 81 -7.36 2.71 -1.74
C ALA A 81 -6.57 3.89 -1.13
N ASP A 82 -6.73 4.16 0.16
CA ASP A 82 -5.94 5.16 0.87
C ASP A 82 -4.46 4.76 0.92
N GLU A 83 -4.18 3.48 1.18
CA GLU A 83 -2.82 2.96 1.12
C GLU A 83 -2.28 2.97 -0.32
N LEU A 84 -3.06 2.57 -1.32
CA LEU A 84 -2.68 2.64 -2.74
C LEU A 84 -2.34 4.07 -3.16
N THR A 85 -3.16 5.05 -2.77
CA THR A 85 -2.92 6.46 -3.10
C THR A 85 -1.68 7.00 -2.41
N GLY A 86 -1.47 6.63 -1.14
CA GLY A 86 -0.28 6.99 -0.38
C GLY A 86 1.01 6.43 -0.99
N GLU A 87 1.01 5.15 -1.35
CA GLU A 87 2.16 4.48 -1.95
C GLU A 87 2.40 4.95 -3.39
N SER A 88 1.33 5.25 -4.13
CA SER A 88 1.42 5.88 -5.45
C SER A 88 2.04 7.27 -5.38
N SER A 89 1.70 8.06 -4.36
CA SER A 89 2.31 9.38 -4.11
C SER A 89 3.78 9.30 -3.65
N ARG A 90 4.24 8.14 -3.18
CA ARG A 90 5.63 7.90 -2.76
C ARG A 90 6.47 7.25 -3.85
N GLY A 91 5.82 6.72 -4.89
CA GLY A 91 6.49 5.99 -5.97
C GLY A 91 6.86 4.55 -5.60
N ASN A 92 6.20 3.95 -4.61
CA ASN A 92 6.53 2.59 -4.16
C ASN A 92 5.93 1.54 -5.10
N VAL A 93 6.67 1.26 -6.18
CA VAL A 93 6.24 0.41 -7.31
C VAL A 93 5.79 -0.97 -6.85
N GLU A 94 6.57 -1.63 -5.98
CA GLU A 94 6.28 -3.01 -5.57
C GLU A 94 5.04 -3.09 -4.68
N VAL A 95 4.80 -2.09 -3.82
CA VAL A 95 3.59 -2.05 -3.00
C VAL A 95 2.36 -1.74 -3.82
N VAL A 96 2.45 -0.79 -4.76
CA VAL A 96 1.39 -0.53 -5.73
C VAL A 96 1.04 -1.81 -6.49
N ARG A 97 2.04 -2.56 -6.96
CA ARG A 97 1.84 -3.84 -7.66
C ARG A 97 1.10 -4.86 -6.80
N LEU A 98 1.46 -4.99 -5.52
CA LEU A 98 0.78 -5.90 -4.57
C LEU A 98 -0.68 -5.48 -4.33
N LEU A 99 -0.94 -4.19 -4.14
CA LEU A 99 -2.29 -3.65 -3.92
C LEU A 99 -3.17 -3.83 -5.17
N LEU A 100 -2.64 -3.62 -6.37
CA LEU A 100 -3.36 -3.89 -7.62
C LEU A 100 -3.68 -5.38 -7.80
N ARG A 101 -2.76 -6.28 -7.45
CA ARG A 101 -3.02 -7.74 -7.40
C ARG A 101 -4.10 -8.11 -6.38
N ALA A 102 -4.21 -7.35 -5.30
CA ALA A 102 -5.27 -7.47 -4.30
C ALA A 102 -6.61 -6.84 -4.75
N ARG A 103 -6.71 -6.40 -6.02
CA ARG A 103 -7.90 -5.73 -6.58
C ARG A 103 -8.31 -4.49 -5.80
N ALA A 104 -7.32 -3.69 -5.39
CA ALA A 104 -7.56 -2.35 -4.89
C ALA A 104 -8.40 -1.55 -5.89
N ASP A 105 -9.48 -0.91 -5.42
CA ASP A 105 -10.23 0.03 -6.23
C ASP A 105 -9.40 1.30 -6.48
N MET A 106 -9.00 1.50 -7.73
CA MET A 106 -8.15 2.63 -8.16
C MET A 106 -8.93 3.95 -8.27
N GLU A 107 -10.26 3.89 -8.28
CA GLU A 107 -11.16 5.02 -8.48
C GLU A 107 -11.61 5.67 -7.18
N LEU A 108 -11.39 4.98 -6.06
CA LEU A 108 -11.55 5.55 -4.73
C LEU A 108 -10.51 6.65 -4.49
N THR A 109 -10.97 7.71 -3.85
CA THR A 109 -10.16 8.89 -3.60
C THR A 109 -9.70 8.98 -2.15
N ASP A 110 -8.52 9.56 -1.95
CA ASP A 110 -8.04 9.94 -0.62
C ASP A 110 -8.89 11.07 0.00
N SER A 111 -8.58 11.45 1.24
CA SER A 111 -9.25 12.58 1.92
C SER A 111 -9.09 13.93 1.22
N LYS A 112 -8.16 14.04 0.27
CA LYS A 112 -7.94 15.21 -0.59
C LYS A 112 -8.60 15.06 -1.97
N GLN A 113 -9.49 14.08 -2.10
CA GLN A 113 -10.23 13.75 -3.32
C GLN A 113 -9.34 13.26 -4.48
N ARG A 114 -8.11 12.80 -4.26
CA ARG A 114 -7.20 12.35 -5.33
C ARG A 114 -7.25 10.84 -5.51
N THR A 115 -7.21 10.39 -6.76
CA THR A 115 -6.98 8.97 -7.09
C THR A 115 -5.49 8.64 -7.00
N ALA A 116 -5.18 7.35 -7.02
CA ALA A 116 -3.80 6.84 -7.10
C ALA A 116 -3.06 7.38 -8.33
N LEU A 117 -3.73 7.37 -9.50
CA LEU A 117 -3.14 7.83 -10.77
C LEU A 117 -2.81 9.32 -10.75
N MET A 118 -3.71 10.15 -10.19
CA MET A 118 -3.44 11.59 -10.02
C MET A 118 -2.26 11.83 -9.09
N SER A 119 -2.18 11.10 -7.98
CA SER A 119 -1.09 11.27 -7.01
C SER A 119 0.27 10.87 -7.59
N ALA A 120 0.35 9.76 -8.31
CA ALA A 120 1.56 9.35 -9.01
C ALA A 120 1.96 10.36 -10.10
N SER A 121 0.98 10.84 -10.87
CA SER A 121 1.17 11.81 -11.94
C SER A 121 1.64 13.17 -11.42
N GLU A 122 1.09 13.65 -10.30
CA GLU A 122 1.53 14.90 -9.65
C GLU A 122 2.99 14.83 -9.19
N LYS A 123 3.40 13.65 -8.70
CA LYS A 123 4.72 13.43 -8.10
C LYS A 123 5.78 12.98 -9.09
N GLY A 124 5.42 12.69 -10.34
CA GLY A 124 6.38 12.31 -11.37
C GLY A 124 6.78 10.83 -11.33
N HIS A 125 5.98 9.98 -10.69
CA HIS A 125 6.30 8.56 -10.51
C HIS A 125 5.87 7.74 -11.74
N MET A 126 6.66 7.86 -12.80
CA MET A 126 6.40 7.26 -14.11
C MET A 126 6.07 5.76 -14.06
N GLU A 127 6.85 4.96 -13.31
CA GLU A 127 6.62 3.51 -13.26
C GLU A 127 5.29 3.15 -12.58
N VAL A 128 4.92 3.90 -11.53
CA VAL A 128 3.60 3.74 -10.88
C VAL A 128 2.48 4.14 -11.83
N VAL A 129 2.66 5.23 -12.61
CA VAL A 129 1.67 5.62 -13.63
C VAL A 129 1.48 4.50 -14.65
N ARG A 130 2.57 3.91 -15.17
CA ARG A 130 2.48 2.77 -16.09
C ARG A 130 1.68 1.62 -15.51
N LEU A 131 1.99 1.19 -14.28
CA LEU A 131 1.26 0.11 -13.62
C LEU A 131 -0.24 0.40 -13.49
N LEU A 132 -0.60 1.63 -13.13
CA LEU A 132 -2.01 2.03 -12.98
C LEU A 132 -2.74 2.11 -14.34
N VAL A 133 -2.08 2.60 -15.38
CA VAL A 133 -2.63 2.63 -16.75
C VAL A 133 -2.80 1.20 -17.30
N GLU A 134 -1.80 0.33 -17.12
CA GLU A 134 -1.88 -1.09 -17.49
C GLU A 134 -3.00 -1.82 -16.74
N ALA A 135 -3.23 -1.45 -15.48
CA ALA A 135 -4.35 -1.94 -14.68
C ALA A 135 -5.72 -1.36 -15.09
N ARG A 136 -5.75 -0.45 -16.07
CA ARG A 136 -6.94 0.25 -16.59
C ARG A 136 -7.60 1.22 -15.61
N ALA A 137 -6.79 1.94 -14.83
CA ALA A 137 -7.30 3.08 -14.06
C ALA A 137 -7.96 4.11 -15.00
N ASN A 138 -9.05 4.74 -14.58
CA ASN A 138 -9.75 5.74 -15.38
C ASN A 138 -8.96 7.04 -15.46
N MET A 139 -8.39 7.32 -16.62
CA MET A 139 -7.57 8.52 -16.87
C MET A 139 -8.40 9.82 -16.91
N ASP A 140 -9.69 9.71 -17.22
CA ASP A 140 -10.63 10.84 -17.30
C ASP A 140 -11.30 11.16 -15.97
N ARG A 141 -11.04 10.37 -14.93
CA ARG A 141 -11.53 10.68 -13.58
C ARG A 141 -11.01 12.06 -13.20
N THR A 142 -11.89 12.89 -12.64
CA THR A 142 -11.57 14.24 -12.22
C THR A 142 -11.65 14.38 -10.70
N ALA A 143 -10.69 15.13 -10.16
CA ALA A 143 -10.65 15.56 -8.77
C ALA A 143 -10.35 17.05 -8.74
N ASN A 144 -11.17 17.85 -8.06
CA ASN A 144 -11.05 19.31 -8.06
C ASN A 144 -10.91 19.88 -9.49
N ASN A 145 -11.69 19.34 -10.43
CA ASN A 145 -11.67 19.69 -11.86
C ASN A 145 -10.32 19.45 -12.56
N LYS A 146 -9.50 18.52 -12.07
CA LYS A 146 -8.23 18.12 -12.69
C LYS A 146 -8.19 16.62 -12.94
N THR A 147 -7.73 16.24 -14.13
CA THR A 147 -7.39 14.84 -14.47
C THR A 147 -5.94 14.54 -14.09
N ALA A 148 -5.54 13.27 -14.19
CA ALA A 148 -4.14 12.87 -14.05
C ALA A 148 -3.24 13.59 -15.09
N LEU A 149 -3.70 13.69 -16.34
CA LEU A 149 -3.00 14.40 -17.42
C LEU A 149 -2.80 15.89 -17.08
N MET A 150 -3.86 16.60 -16.67
CA MET A 150 -3.77 18.01 -16.28
C MET A 150 -2.77 18.20 -15.13
N THR A 151 -2.74 17.24 -14.19
CA THR A 151 -1.86 17.29 -13.03
C THR A 151 -0.40 17.06 -13.41
N ALA A 152 -0.10 16.08 -14.28
CA ALA A 152 1.24 15.86 -14.82
C ALA A 152 1.75 17.07 -15.61
N SER A 153 0.92 17.62 -16.50
CA SER A 153 1.24 18.79 -17.32
C SER A 153 1.53 20.02 -16.47
N ALA A 154 0.69 20.31 -15.46
CA ALA A 154 0.88 21.44 -14.56
C ALA A 154 2.16 21.34 -13.70
N LYS A 155 2.69 20.13 -13.51
CA LYS A 155 3.94 19.88 -12.78
C LYS A 155 5.16 19.72 -13.69
N GLY A 156 4.99 19.78 -15.01
CA GLY A 156 6.08 19.65 -15.98
C GLY A 156 6.56 18.22 -16.20
N HIS A 157 5.78 17.20 -15.81
CA HIS A 157 6.13 15.79 -15.99
C HIS A 157 5.82 15.33 -17.43
N PHE A 158 6.61 15.84 -18.38
CA PHE A 158 6.39 15.70 -19.83
C PHE A 158 6.10 14.26 -20.27
N HIS A 159 6.97 13.31 -19.92
CA HIS A 159 6.80 11.92 -20.35
C HIS A 159 5.53 11.26 -19.79
N ILE A 160 5.10 11.65 -18.57
CA ILE A 160 3.86 11.14 -17.98
C ILE A 160 2.66 11.73 -18.71
N ALA A 161 2.68 13.04 -18.97
CA ALA A 161 1.62 13.69 -19.73
C ALA A 161 1.51 13.09 -21.15
N GLN A 162 2.64 12.81 -21.80
CA GLN A 162 2.68 12.13 -23.09
C GLN A 162 2.05 10.73 -23.00
N LEU A 163 2.50 9.89 -22.06
CA LEU A 163 1.95 8.54 -21.86
C LEU A 163 0.42 8.58 -21.67
N LEU A 164 -0.07 9.47 -20.81
CA LEU A 164 -1.50 9.60 -20.53
C LEU A 164 -2.30 10.09 -21.74
N ALA A 165 -1.76 11.04 -22.50
CA ALA A 165 -2.42 11.56 -23.72
C ALA A 165 -2.48 10.51 -24.84
N GLU A 166 -1.47 9.64 -24.94
CA GLU A 166 -1.40 8.55 -25.93
C GLU A 166 -2.24 7.32 -25.52
N SER A 167 -2.63 7.22 -24.25
CA SER A 167 -3.40 6.09 -23.71
C SER A 167 -4.92 6.33 -23.70
N CYS A 168 -5.37 7.55 -23.98
CA CYS A 168 -6.78 7.96 -24.03
C CYS A 168 -7.53 7.43 -25.26
#